data_AF-A0A3M1CDM1-F1
#
_entry.id   AF-A0A3M1CDM1-F1
#
_cell.length_a   1.000
_cell.length_b   1.000
_cell.length_c   1.000
_cell.angle_alpha   90.00
_cell.angle_beta   90.00
_cell.angle_gamma   90.00
#
_symmetry.space_group_name_H-M   'P 1'
#
loop_
_entity.id
_entity.type
_entity.pdbx_description
1 polymer ?
#
loop_
_entity_poly.entity_id
_entity_poly.type
_entity_poly.pdbx_seq_one_letter_code
_entity_poly.pdbx_strand_id
1 'polypeptide(L)'
;AKALGGRAVVAGGALDPEALCTLPPFGAVLWWGDEAQGRAYDEALARRDGPIVPLVTDMPDAAHVLLERHLCVDTTAAGGNASLLAGGRG
;
A
#
# COMPACT_ATOMS: atom_id res chain seq x y z
N ALA A 1 -1.46 -2.12 -11.83
CA ALA A 1 -2.51 -1.93 -10.80
C ALA A 1 -3.77 -2.77 -11.02
N LYS A 2 -4.61 -2.55 -12.05
CA LYS A 2 -5.87 -3.31 -12.23
C LYS A 2 -5.68 -4.83 -12.32
N ALA A 3 -4.67 -5.27 -13.09
CA ALA A 3 -4.32 -6.68 -13.23
C ALA A 3 -3.89 -7.36 -11.91
N LEU A 4 -3.52 -6.56 -10.89
CA LEU A 4 -3.08 -7.02 -9.58
C LEU A 4 -4.20 -6.88 -8.51
N GLY A 5 -5.43 -6.53 -8.93
CA GLY A 5 -6.57 -6.35 -8.03
C GLY A 5 -6.75 -4.93 -7.47
N GLY A 6 -5.91 -3.96 -7.87
CA GLY A 6 -6.00 -2.57 -7.43
C GLY A 6 -7.02 -1.73 -8.24
N ARG A 7 -7.48 -0.61 -7.67
CA ARG A 7 -8.33 0.38 -8.37
C ARG A 7 -7.47 1.51 -8.95
N ALA A 8 -7.23 1.48 -10.25
CA ALA A 8 -6.48 2.54 -10.95
C ALA A 8 -7.41 3.62 -11.51
N VAL A 9 -7.05 4.88 -11.28
CA VAL A 9 -7.62 6.07 -11.92
C VAL A 9 -6.53 6.68 -12.81
N VAL A 10 -6.86 6.94 -14.08
CA VAL A 10 -5.92 7.52 -15.06
C VAL A 10 -6.19 9.01 -15.16
N ALA A 11 -5.17 9.84 -15.01
CA ALA A 11 -5.29 11.26 -15.31
C ALA A 11 -5.58 11.42 -16.81
N GLY A 12 -6.63 12.15 -17.18
CA GLY A 12 -7.05 12.33 -18.58
C GLY A 12 -6.12 13.25 -19.41
N GLY A 13 -4.86 13.39 -19.00
CA GLY A 13 -3.89 14.33 -19.54
C GLY A 13 -2.78 14.60 -18.52
N ALA A 14 -2.01 15.66 -18.74
CA ALA A 14 -1.01 16.12 -17.78
C ALA A 14 -1.69 16.53 -16.46
N LEU A 15 -1.19 16.00 -15.36
CA LEU A 15 -1.64 16.35 -14.01
C LEU A 15 -0.65 17.33 -13.41
N ASP A 16 -1.15 18.47 -12.93
CA ASP A 16 -0.33 19.42 -12.16
C ASP A 16 0.13 18.76 -10.85
N PRO A 17 1.44 18.78 -10.51
CA PRO A 17 1.93 18.30 -9.22
C PRO A 17 1.17 18.82 -8.02
N GLU A 18 0.74 20.07 -8.01
CA GLU A 18 0.00 20.64 -6.86
C GLU A 18 -1.36 19.99 -6.65
N ALA A 19 -1.96 19.41 -7.70
CA ALA A 19 -3.19 18.65 -7.54
C ALA A 19 -2.96 17.41 -6.64
N LEU A 20 -1.77 16.81 -6.67
CA LEU A 20 -1.43 15.68 -5.80
C LEU A 20 -1.49 16.05 -4.33
N CYS A 21 -1.37 17.33 -3.94
CA CYS A 21 -1.50 17.76 -2.54
C CYS A 21 -2.94 17.67 -2.03
N THR A 22 -3.94 17.87 -2.90
CA THR A 22 -5.34 18.10 -2.52
C THR A 22 -6.31 17.00 -2.94
N LEU A 23 -5.87 16.10 -3.83
CA LEU A 23 -6.66 14.95 -4.24
C LEU A 23 -7.11 14.09 -3.04
N PRO A 24 -8.30 13.45 -3.12
CA PRO A 24 -8.76 12.51 -2.11
C PRO A 24 -7.72 11.42 -1.82
N PRO A 25 -7.72 10.78 -0.64
CA PRO A 25 -6.70 9.79 -0.28
C PRO A 25 -6.53 8.68 -1.32
N PHE A 26 -5.28 8.38 -1.68
CA PHE A 26 -4.86 7.29 -2.56
C PHE A 26 -3.60 6.61 -2.02
N GLY A 27 -3.36 5.37 -2.43
CA GLY A 27 -2.29 4.53 -1.90
C GLY A 27 -0.94 4.68 -2.60
N ALA A 28 -0.91 5.15 -3.86
CA ALA A 28 0.32 5.34 -4.63
C ALA A 28 0.04 6.19 -5.88
N VAL A 29 1.10 6.80 -6.44
CA VAL A 29 1.12 7.37 -7.80
C VAL A 29 2.02 6.52 -8.69
N LEU A 30 1.56 6.22 -9.90
CA LEU A 30 2.37 5.55 -10.92
C LEU A 30 2.84 6.59 -11.94
N TRP A 31 4.14 6.68 -12.18
CA TRP A 31 4.72 7.62 -13.15
C TRP A 31 5.88 7.00 -13.92
N TRP A 32 5.74 6.94 -15.25
CA TRP A 32 6.76 6.41 -16.17
C TRP A 32 7.17 7.43 -17.24
N GLY A 33 7.05 8.71 -16.93
CA GLY A 33 7.47 9.80 -17.82
C GLY A 33 8.88 10.29 -17.50
N ASP A 34 9.12 11.58 -17.71
CA ASP A 34 10.42 12.19 -17.49
C ASP A 34 10.74 12.40 -16.00
N GLU A 35 12.04 12.55 -15.71
CA GLU A 35 12.57 12.70 -14.35
C GLU A 35 12.19 14.05 -13.72
N ALA A 36 12.11 15.13 -14.50
CA ALA A 36 11.81 16.45 -13.96
C ALA A 36 10.38 16.50 -13.41
N GLN A 37 9.42 15.98 -14.18
CA GLN A 37 8.04 15.86 -13.76
C GLN A 37 7.89 14.83 -12.63
N GLY A 38 8.64 13.73 -12.67
CA GLY A 38 8.68 12.74 -11.59
C GLY A 38 9.13 13.34 -10.26
N ARG A 39 10.19 14.15 -10.27
CA ARG A 39 10.68 14.88 -9.09
C ARG A 39 9.63 15.86 -8.56
N ALA A 40 8.96 16.59 -9.44
CA ALA A 40 7.90 17.51 -9.03
C ALA A 40 6.72 16.77 -8.36
N TYR A 41 6.38 15.57 -8.84
CA TYR A 41 5.39 14.72 -8.18
C TYR A 41 5.86 14.22 -6.81
N ASP A 42 7.12 13.78 -6.68
CA ASP A 42 7.68 13.33 -5.40
C ASP A 42 7.67 14.46 -4.35
N GLU A 43 8.11 15.66 -4.73
CA GLU A 43 8.07 16.85 -3.87
C GLU A 43 6.64 17.25 -3.46
N ALA A 44 5.67 17.10 -4.36
CA ALA A 44 4.27 17.36 -4.04
C ALA A 44 3.69 16.32 -3.07
N LEU A 45 3.99 15.03 -3.28
CA LEU A 45 3.53 13.95 -2.39
C LEU A 45 4.11 14.09 -0.99
N ALA A 46 5.38 14.51 -0.87
CA ALA A 46 6.04 14.75 0.41
C ALA A 46 5.40 15.89 1.24
N ARG A 47 4.64 16.79 0.60
CA ARG A 47 3.91 17.87 1.27
C ARG A 47 2.51 17.46 1.76
N ARG A 48 2.03 16.26 1.42
CA ARG A 48 0.72 15.79 1.90
C ARG A 48 0.76 15.51 3.39
N ASP A 49 -0.32 15.86 4.07
CA ASP A 49 -0.57 15.40 5.42
C ASP A 49 -0.97 13.91 5.43
N GLY A 50 -0.57 13.18 6.48
CA GLY A 50 -0.94 11.79 6.70
C GLY A 50 0.15 10.78 6.26
N PRO A 51 -0.23 9.56 5.86
CA PRO A 51 0.72 8.54 5.43
C PRO A 51 1.56 8.97 4.23
N ILE A 52 2.82 8.53 4.20
CA ILE A 52 3.70 8.71 3.04
C ILE A 52 3.09 7.95 1.86
N VAL A 53 2.85 8.67 0.77
CA VAL A 53 2.32 8.08 -0.46
C VAL A 53 3.47 7.86 -1.44
N PRO A 54 3.76 6.61 -1.85
CA PRO A 54 4.87 6.31 -2.75
C PRO A 54 4.60 6.82 -4.17
N LEU A 55 5.66 7.34 -4.80
CA LEU A 55 5.78 7.49 -6.25
C LEU A 55 6.47 6.23 -6.81
N VAL A 56 5.72 5.44 -7.58
CA VAL A 56 6.20 4.19 -8.18
C VAL A 56 6.59 4.48 -9.62
N THR A 57 7.89 4.38 -9.89
CA THR A 57 8.49 4.66 -11.22
C THR A 57 8.90 3.39 -11.98
N ASP A 58 8.64 2.23 -11.41
CA ASP A 58 8.81 0.91 -12.02
C ASP A 58 7.44 0.22 -12.23
N MET A 59 7.47 -1.03 -12.69
CA MET A 59 6.24 -1.80 -12.84
C MET A 59 5.72 -2.23 -11.45
N PRO A 60 4.49 -1.84 -11.06
CA PRO A 60 3.97 -2.17 -9.74
C PRO A 60 3.79 -3.67 -9.61
N ASP A 61 4.04 -4.16 -8.40
CA ASP A 61 3.77 -5.54 -7.99
C ASP A 61 2.60 -5.61 -6.99
N ALA A 62 2.37 -6.80 -6.43
CA ALA A 62 1.29 -7.03 -5.48
C ALA A 62 1.45 -6.22 -4.17
N ALA A 63 2.68 -5.96 -3.71
CA ALA A 63 2.94 -5.20 -2.50
C ALA A 63 2.48 -3.73 -2.63
N HIS A 64 2.47 -3.20 -3.85
CA HIS A 64 2.00 -1.83 -4.11
C HIS A 64 0.47 -1.68 -4.08
N VAL A 65 -0.30 -2.77 -4.16
CA VAL A 65 -1.77 -2.70 -4.31
C VAL A 65 -2.56 -3.46 -3.26
N LEU A 66 -1.93 -4.39 -2.54
CA LEU A 66 -2.57 -5.20 -1.52
C LEU A 66 -2.25 -4.64 -0.12
N LEU A 67 -3.25 -4.66 0.76
CA LEU A 67 -3.05 -4.39 2.18
C LEU A 67 -2.78 -5.71 2.90
N GLU A 68 -1.58 -5.85 3.46
CA GLU A 68 -1.27 -6.97 4.34
C GLU A 68 -1.89 -6.75 5.72
N ARG A 69 -2.50 -7.79 6.29
CA ARG A 69 -3.02 -7.80 7.65
C ARG A 69 -2.43 -8.99 8.40
N HIS A 70 -1.67 -8.70 9.44
CA HIS A 70 -1.11 -9.72 10.33
C HIS A 70 -1.96 -9.84 11.60
N LEU A 71 -2.35 -11.06 11.95
CA LEU A 71 -3.10 -11.37 13.16
C LEU A 71 -2.34 -12.42 13.97
N CYS A 72 -1.78 -12.02 15.11
CA CYS A 72 -1.27 -12.95 16.11
C CYS A 72 -2.39 -13.36 17.05
N VAL A 73 -2.69 -14.66 17.11
CA VAL A 73 -3.60 -15.22 18.11
C VAL A 73 -2.80 -15.98 19.15
N ASP A 74 -2.85 -15.53 20.40
CA ASP A 74 -2.32 -16.30 21.51
C ASP A 74 -3.28 -17.44 21.87
N THR A 75 -2.98 -18.64 21.37
CA THR A 75 -3.76 -19.85 21.65
C THR A 75 -3.57 -20.39 23.08
N THR A 76 -2.69 -19.77 23.89
CA THR A 76 -2.43 -20.16 25.29
C THR A 76 -3.28 -19.39 26.31
N ALA A 77 -4.04 -18.38 25.88
CA ALA A 77 -4.85 -17.52 26.75
C ALA A 77 -5.96 -18.26 27.55
N ALA A 78 -6.31 -19.50 27.17
CA ALA A 78 -7.26 -20.35 27.89
C ALA A 78 -6.63 -21.32 28.91
N GLY A 79 -5.32 -21.21 29.19
CA GLY A 79 -4.68 -21.98 30.28
C GLY A 79 -4.17 -23.38 29.89
N GLY A 80 -4.05 -23.69 28.60
CA GLY A 80 -3.42 -24.91 28.12
C GLY A 80 -3.71 -25.15 26.65
N ASN A 81 -2.67 -25.35 25.84
CA ASN A 81 -2.86 -25.70 24.43
C ASN A 81 -3.58 -27.06 24.37
N ALA A 82 -4.84 -27.08 23.95
CA ALA A 82 -5.65 -28.29 23.86
C ALA A 82 -4.99 -29.39 23.01
N SER A 83 -4.13 -29.00 22.06
CA SER A 83 -3.31 -29.92 21.25
C SER A 83 -2.28 -30.71 22.08
N LEU A 84 -1.79 -30.16 23.19
CA LEU A 84 -0.85 -30.84 24.10
C LEU A 84 -1.55 -31.82 25.05
N LEU A 85 -2.84 -31.61 25.36
CA LEU A 85 -3.62 -32.49 26.24
C LEU A 85 -4.10 -33.77 25.53
N ALA A 86 -4.14 -33.79 24.19
CA ALA A 86 -4.57 -34.93 23.39
C ALA A 86 -3.50 -36.04 23.22
N GLY A 87 -2.22 -35.75 23.51
CA GLY A 87 -1.11 -36.71 23.40
C GLY A 87 -0.76 -37.47 24.68
N GLY A 88 -1.36 -37.11 25.82
CA GLY A 88 -1.04 -37.65 27.15
C GLY A 88 -1.84 -38.88 27.58
N ARG A 89 -2.68 -39.45 26.71
CA ARG A 89 -3.35 -40.74 26.93
C ARG A 89 -3.02 -41.70 25.80
N GLY A 90 -1.87 -42.35 25.96
CA GLY A 90 -1.46 -43.58 25.29
C GLY A 90 -0.66 -44.40 26.28
#